data_AF-G7VII9-F1
#
_entry.id   AF-G7VII9-F1
#
_cell.length_a   1.000
_cell.length_b   1.000
_cell.length_c   1.000
_cell.angle_alpha   90.00
_cell.angle_beta   90.00
_cell.angle_gamma   90.00
#
_symmetry.space_group_name_H-M   'P 1'
#
loop_
_entity.id
_entity.type
_entity.pdbx_description
1 polymer ?
#
loop_
_entity_poly.entity_id
_entity_poly.type
_entity_poly.pdbx_seq_one_letter_code
_entity_poly.pdbx_strand_id
1 'polypeptide(L)'
;MWRAVAIAIVAAVALAGLVYLINWAAPSAIKYADSYDKILVLEVSASNVLFADRVSATLRNLKNGSLVYTVECTRHSIYGGFRYARFLCNASAVEPGIYAIEISWPLHLEGTVVVR
;
A
#
# COMPACT_ATOMS: atom_id res chain seq x y z
N MET A 1 29.06 -6.92 33.45
CA MET A 1 27.78 -7.45 32.92
C MET A 1 26.78 -6.33 32.62
N TRP A 2 26.54 -5.38 33.53
CA TRP A 2 25.57 -4.28 33.31
C TRP A 2 25.87 -3.35 32.12
N ARG A 3 27.16 -3.10 31.81
CA ARG A 3 27.57 -2.25 30.68
C ARG A 3 27.21 -2.84 29.32
N ALA A 4 27.29 -4.16 29.14
CA ALA A 4 26.91 -4.83 27.91
C ALA A 4 25.40 -4.78 27.67
N VAL A 5 24.62 -4.91 28.75
CA VAL A 5 23.15 -4.77 28.72
C VAL A 5 22.75 -3.34 28.35
N ALA A 6 23.41 -2.34 28.93
CA ALA A 6 23.15 -0.93 28.59
C ALA A 6 23.43 -0.63 27.10
N ILE A 7 24.53 -1.16 26.54
CA ILE A 7 24.86 -0.98 25.12
C ILE A 7 23.81 -1.64 24.22
N ALA A 8 23.36 -2.85 24.57
CA ALA A 8 22.32 -3.54 23.80
C ALA A 8 20.99 -2.77 23.78
N ILE A 9 20.59 -2.19 24.92
CA ILE A 9 19.37 -1.37 25.02
C ILE A 9 19.51 -0.10 24.16
N VAL A 10 20.63 0.61 24.26
CA VAL A 10 20.86 1.83 23.46
C VAL A 10 20.86 1.51 21.96
N ALA A 11 21.50 0.40 21.56
CA ALA A 11 21.49 -0.05 20.16
C ALA A 11 20.08 -0.39 19.67
N ALA A 12 19.27 -1.07 20.48
CA ALA A 12 17.89 -1.40 20.14
C ALA A 12 17.01 -0.14 19.98
N VAL A 13 17.15 0.84 20.88
CA VAL A 13 16.43 2.12 20.80
C VAL A 13 16.85 2.91 19.57
N ALA A 14 18.15 2.95 19.25
CA ALA A 14 18.65 3.61 18.04
C ALA A 14 18.10 2.95 16.76
N LEU A 15 18.02 1.62 16.73
CA LEU A 15 17.47 0.88 15.60
C LEU A 15 15.96 1.16 15.44
N ALA A 16 15.21 1.14 16.54
CA ALA A 16 13.78 1.47 16.53
C ALA A 16 13.52 2.92 16.08
N GLY A 17 14.35 3.86 16.53
CA GLY A 17 14.29 5.26 16.10
C GLY A 17 14.58 5.43 14.60
N LEU A 18 15.55 4.68 14.06
CA LEU A 18 15.86 4.69 12.64
C LEU A 18 14.67 4.16 11.81
N VAL A 19 14.07 3.05 12.22
CA VAL A 19 12.88 2.47 11.56
C VAL A 19 11.70 3.44 11.60
N TYR A 20 11.49 4.13 12.73
CA TYR A 20 10.44 5.13 12.86
C TYR A 20 10.64 6.31 11.91
N LEU A 21 11.86 6.85 11.80
CA LEU A 21 12.18 7.94 10.89
C LEU A 21 12.03 7.55 9.41
N ILE A 22 12.41 6.31 9.06
CA ILE A 22 12.24 5.79 7.69
C ILE A 22 10.75 5.67 7.33
N ASN A 23 9.92 5.18 8.26
CA ASN A 23 8.47 5.09 8.04
C ASN A 23 7.82 6.47 7.89
N TRP A 24 8.30 7.50 8.60
CA TRP A 24 7.73 8.83 8.52
C TRP A 24 8.10 9.58 7.24
N ALA A 25 9.24 9.25 6.62
CA ALA A 25 9.70 9.84 5.36
C ALA A 25 9.21 9.11 4.10
N ALA A 26 8.62 7.92 4.24
CA ALA A 26 8.09 7.18 3.11
C ALA A 26 6.73 7.78 2.70
N PRO A 27 6.57 8.33 1.48
CA PRO A 27 5.27 8.80 1.02
C PRO A 27 4.31 7.60 0.97
N SER A 28 3.33 7.59 1.87
CA SER A 28 2.25 6.59 1.95
C SER A 28 1.19 6.80 0.87
N ALA A 29 1.59 7.33 -0.28
CA ALA A 29 0.68 7.63 -1.38
C ALA A 29 0.84 6.57 -2.46
N ILE A 30 -0.30 6.10 -2.98
CA ILE A 30 -0.34 5.31 -4.21
C ILE A 30 0.30 6.17 -5.30
N LYS A 31 1.46 5.72 -5.80
CA LYS A 31 2.27 6.51 -6.75
C LYS A 31 1.57 6.62 -8.11
N TYR A 32 0.82 5.59 -8.48
CA TYR A 32 0.08 5.49 -9.72
C TYR A 32 -1.03 4.43 -9.58
N ALA A 33 -2.23 4.75 -10.04
CA ALA A 33 -3.37 3.85 -10.13
C ALA A 33 -4.09 4.08 -11.47
N ASP A 34 -4.03 3.11 -12.37
CA ASP A 34 -4.75 3.14 -13.64
C ASP A 34 -5.37 1.78 -13.92
N SER A 35 -6.43 1.76 -14.72
CA SER A 35 -7.15 0.54 -15.08
C SER A 35 -6.99 0.22 -16.56
N TYR A 36 -6.75 -1.06 -16.86
CA TYR A 36 -6.75 -1.59 -18.21
C TYR A 36 -7.57 -2.87 -18.22
N ASP A 37 -8.66 -2.91 -19.00
CA ASP A 37 -9.55 -4.07 -19.12
C ASP A 37 -10.04 -4.60 -17.75
N LYS A 38 -10.50 -3.67 -16.89
CA LYS A 38 -10.94 -3.95 -15.51
C LYS A 38 -9.88 -4.56 -14.58
N ILE A 39 -8.60 -4.46 -14.94
CA ILE A 39 -7.46 -4.75 -14.05
C ILE A 39 -6.91 -3.42 -13.56
N LEU A 40 -6.91 -3.22 -12.24
CA LEU A 40 -6.30 -2.05 -11.61
C LEU A 40 -4.85 -2.33 -11.29
N VAL A 41 -3.96 -1.46 -11.74
CA VAL A 41 -2.54 -1.53 -11.41
C VAL A 41 -2.27 -0.54 -10.29
N LEU A 42 -1.85 -1.03 -9.13
CA LEU A 42 -1.50 -0.21 -7.98
C LEU A 42 0.00 -0.26 -7.73
N GLU A 43 0.62 0.92 -7.66
CA GLU A 43 2.03 1.05 -7.29
C GLU A 43 2.16 1.67 -5.90
N VAL A 44 2.74 0.91 -4.99
CA VAL A 44 2.89 1.28 -3.57
C VAL A 44 4.35 1.11 -3.13
N SER A 45 4.75 1.84 -2.09
CA SER A 45 6.10 1.69 -1.53
C SER A 45 6.31 0.28 -1.00
N ALA A 46 7.30 -0.43 -1.53
CA ALA A 46 7.57 -1.82 -1.14
C ALA A 46 7.95 -1.94 0.34
N SER A 47 8.60 -0.92 0.92
CA SER A 47 8.93 -0.86 2.36
C SER A 47 7.75 -1.16 3.26
N ASN A 48 6.55 -0.80 2.83
CA ASN A 48 5.35 -0.87 3.64
C ASN A 48 4.59 -2.22 3.45
N VAL A 49 4.87 -2.96 2.37
CA VAL A 49 4.13 -4.17 1.93
C VAL A 49 5.05 -5.35 1.61
N LEU A 50 6.28 -5.34 2.14
CA LEU A 50 7.31 -6.38 1.92
C LEU A 50 6.79 -7.82 2.14
N PHE A 51 5.86 -8.00 3.08
CA PHE A 51 5.33 -9.32 3.47
C PHE A 51 3.89 -9.60 2.97
N ALA A 52 3.26 -8.64 2.29
CA ALA A 52 1.88 -8.81 1.82
C ALA A 52 1.86 -9.33 0.37
N ASP A 53 1.55 -10.61 0.19
CA ASP A 53 1.31 -11.20 -1.13
C ASP A 53 -0.08 -10.84 -1.69
N ARG A 54 -1.02 -10.52 -0.80
CA ARG A 54 -2.39 -10.11 -1.13
C ARG A 54 -2.80 -8.94 -0.24
N VAL A 55 -3.53 -8.00 -0.82
CA VAL A 55 -4.15 -6.87 -0.11
C VAL A 55 -5.58 -6.68 -0.59
N SER A 56 -6.48 -6.35 0.31
CA SER A 56 -7.86 -5.96 -0.03
C SER A 56 -7.94 -4.45 -0.15
N ALA A 57 -8.55 -3.96 -1.24
CA ALA A 57 -8.79 -2.55 -1.44
C ALA A 57 -10.29 -2.29 -1.58
N THR A 58 -10.78 -1.25 -0.90
CA THR A 58 -12.15 -0.76 -1.04
C THR A 58 -12.17 0.44 -1.99
N LEU A 59 -13.03 0.36 -2.99
CA LEU A 59 -13.29 1.39 -3.98
C LEU A 59 -14.61 2.08 -3.64
N ARG A 60 -14.57 3.38 -3.37
CA ARG A 60 -15.76 4.19 -3.12
C ARG A 60 -16.00 5.14 -4.29
N ASN A 61 -17.18 5.09 -4.89
CA ASN A 61 -17.50 5.94 -6.03
C ASN A 61 -17.57 7.43 -5.61
N LEU A 62 -16.76 8.29 -6.23
CA LEU A 62 -16.70 9.72 -5.90
C LEU A 62 -17.93 10.51 -6.39
N LYS A 63 -18.65 10.00 -7.38
CA LYS A 63 -19.80 10.68 -7.98
C LYS A 63 -21.08 10.47 -7.18
N ASN A 64 -21.29 9.27 -6.62
CA ASN A 64 -22.54 8.89 -5.94
C ASN A 64 -22.38 8.51 -4.46
N GLY A 65 -21.15 8.36 -3.94
CA GLY A 65 -20.84 8.15 -2.52
C GLY A 65 -21.36 6.85 -1.87
N SER A 66 -22.32 6.16 -2.49
CA SER A 66 -23.02 5.00 -1.94
C SER A 66 -22.46 3.66 -2.41
N LEU A 67 -21.86 3.64 -3.61
CA LEU A 67 -21.32 2.41 -4.20
C LEU A 67 -19.92 2.16 -3.66
N VAL A 68 -19.81 1.11 -2.83
CA VAL A 68 -18.57 0.61 -2.27
C VAL A 68 -18.32 -0.79 -2.83
N TYR A 69 -17.19 -0.96 -3.51
CA TYR A 69 -16.74 -2.26 -4.03
C TYR A 69 -15.50 -2.70 -3.29
N THR A 70 -15.40 -3.97 -2.94
CA THR A 70 -14.17 -4.56 -2.39
C THR A 70 -13.50 -5.37 -3.48
N VAL A 71 -12.24 -5.03 -3.79
CA VAL A 71 -11.43 -5.75 -4.77
C VAL A 71 -10.24 -6.40 -4.09
N GLU A 72 -9.92 -7.61 -4.52
CA GLU A 72 -8.70 -8.29 -4.09
C GLU A 72 -7.56 -7.95 -5.05
N CYS A 73 -6.43 -7.59 -4.47
CA CYS A 73 -5.21 -7.27 -5.19
C CYS A 73 -4.11 -8.28 -4.87
N THR A 74 -3.46 -8.80 -5.89
CA THR A 74 -2.33 -9.73 -5.76
C THR A 74 -1.03 -9.04 -6.12
N ARG A 75 0.04 -9.34 -5.38
CA ARG A 75 1.36 -8.82 -5.67
C ARG A 75 1.88 -9.46 -6.95
N HIS A 76 2.14 -8.64 -7.97
CA HIS A 76 2.70 -9.10 -9.23
C HIS A 76 4.23 -9.06 -9.21
N SER A 77 4.82 -7.95 -8.77
CA SER A 77 6.27 -7.77 -8.83
C SER A 77 6.77 -6.71 -7.85
N ILE A 78 7.98 -6.88 -7.34
CA ILE A 78 8.75 -5.85 -6.64
C ILE A 78 9.87 -5.39 -7.57
N TYR A 79 10.03 -4.08 -7.73
CA TYR A 79 11.02 -3.52 -8.66
C TYR A 79 11.66 -2.23 -8.13
N GLY A 80 12.65 -1.70 -8.85
CA GLY A 80 13.39 -0.50 -8.44
C GLY A 80 14.26 -0.72 -7.20
N GLY A 81 14.78 -1.95 -7.01
CA GLY A 81 15.60 -2.30 -5.85
C GLY A 81 14.83 -2.29 -4.53
N PHE A 82 13.66 -2.95 -4.49
CA PHE A 82 12.77 -2.98 -3.31
C PHE A 82 12.18 -1.63 -2.90
N ARG A 83 12.09 -0.68 -3.83
CA ARG A 83 11.42 0.61 -3.58
C ARG A 83 9.92 0.55 -3.85
N TYR A 84 9.50 -0.20 -4.87
CA TYR A 84 8.10 -0.24 -5.29
C TYR A 84 7.60 -1.68 -5.40
N ALA A 85 6.38 -1.90 -4.92
CA ALA A 85 5.62 -3.12 -5.12
C ALA A 85 4.43 -2.80 -6.02
N ARG A 86 4.25 -3.61 -7.06
CA ARG A 86 3.12 -3.53 -7.98
C ARG A 86 2.10 -4.60 -7.63
N PHE A 87 0.87 -4.18 -7.42
CA PHE A 87 -0.29 -5.04 -7.20
C PHE A 87 -1.25 -4.94 -8.37
N LEU A 88 -1.88 -6.07 -8.71
CA LEU A 88 -2.92 -6.16 -9.71
C LEU A 88 -4.24 -6.50 -9.01
N CYS A 89 -5.24 -5.64 -9.14
CA CYS A 89 -6.57 -5.88 -8.57
C CYS A 89 -7.58 -6.21 -9.66
N ASN A 90 -8.41 -7.20 -9.39
CA ASN A 90 -9.51 -7.55 -10.28
C ASN A 90 -10.72 -6.66 -9.97
N ALA A 91 -11.06 -5.76 -10.90
CA ALA A 91 -12.21 -4.86 -10.82
C ALA A 91 -13.33 -5.25 -11.80
N SER A 92 -13.43 -6.53 -12.18
CA SER A 92 -14.40 -7.03 -13.17
C SER A 92 -15.86 -6.66 -12.86
N ALA A 93 -16.22 -6.63 -11.57
CA ALA A 93 -17.55 -6.30 -11.06
C ALA A 93 -17.78 -4.79 -10.82
N VAL A 94 -16.78 -3.94 -11.06
CA VAL A 94 -16.85 -2.49 -10.83
C VAL A 94 -17.29 -1.80 -12.12
N GLU A 95 -18.22 -0.86 -12.00
CA GLU A 95 -18.65 -0.03 -13.13
C GLU A 95 -17.55 0.98 -13.53
N PRO A 96 -17.50 1.43 -14.80
CA PRO A 96 -16.58 2.49 -15.20
C PRO A 96 -16.88 3.81 -14.47
N GLY A 97 -15.85 4.46 -13.94
CA GLY A 97 -16.00 5.68 -13.14
C GLY A 97 -14.75 6.08 -12.38
N ILE A 98 -14.88 7.11 -11.54
CA ILE A 98 -13.80 7.60 -10.69
C ILE A 98 -14.08 7.18 -9.25
N TYR A 99 -13.12 6.50 -8.64
CA TYR A 99 -13.25 5.90 -7.32
C TYR A 99 -12.12 6.38 -6.41
N ALA A 100 -12.45 6.66 -5.15
CA ALA A 100 -11.46 6.68 -4.09
C ALA A 100 -11.10 5.23 -3.75
N ILE A 101 -9.82 4.92 -3.72
CA ILE A 101 -9.31 3.62 -3.33
C ILE A 101 -8.69 3.72 -1.94
N GLU A 102 -9.06 2.78 -1.06
CA GLU A 102 -8.59 2.69 0.31
C GLU A 102 -8.13 1.24 0.55
N ILE A 103 -6.86 1.03 0.87
CA ILE A 103 -6.34 -0.25 1.34
C ILE A 103 -6.39 -0.20 2.86
N SER A 104 -7.02 -1.17 3.50
CA SER A 104 -7.28 -1.15 4.95
C SER A 104 -6.32 -2.01 5.77
N TRP A 105 -5.63 -2.99 5.16
CA TRP A 105 -4.67 -3.87 5.85
C TRP A 105 -3.58 -4.39 4.89
N PRO A 106 -2.30 -4.51 5.32
CA PRO A 106 -1.73 -4.11 6.62
C PRO A 106 -1.40 -2.61 6.72
N LEU A 107 -1.74 -1.82 5.70
CA LEU A 107 -1.52 -0.38 5.66
C LEU A 107 -2.83 0.32 5.36
N HIS A 108 -3.03 1.50 5.95
CA HIS A 108 -4.00 2.47 5.47
C HIS A 108 -3.36 3.28 4.35
N LEU A 109 -3.72 2.99 3.10
CA LEU A 109 -3.29 3.75 1.93
C LEU A 109 -4.53 4.26 1.20
N GLU A 110 -4.53 5.56 0.89
CA GLU A 110 -5.62 6.21 0.17
C GLU A 110 -5.11 6.75 -1.17
N GLY A 111 -6.00 6.76 -2.17
CA GLY A 111 -5.73 7.36 -3.47
C GLY A 111 -6.99 7.49 -4.30
N THR A 112 -6.84 7.94 -5.54
CA THR A 112 -7.92 8.01 -6.53
C THR A 112 -7.54 7.19 -7.75
N VAL A 113 -8.48 6.41 -8.27
CA VAL A 113 -8.30 5.59 -9.46
C VAL A 113 -9.45 5.80 -10.43
N VAL A 114 -9.14 5.77 -11.72
CA VAL A 114 -10.13 5.80 -12.80
C VAL A 114 -10.29 4.39 -13.33
N VAL A 115 -11.48 3.83 -13.15
CA VAL A 115 -11.90 2.54 -13.72
C VAL A 115 -12.50 2.82 -15.10
N ARG A 116 -11.92 2.26 -16.14
CA ARG A 116 -12.35 2.38 -17.54
C ARG A 116 -12.99 1.08 -18.01
#